data_AF-A0A9P0ZH19-F1
#
_entry.id   AF-A0A9P0ZH19-F1
#
_cell.length_a   1.000
_cell.length_b   1.000
_cell.length_c   1.000
_cell.angle_alpha   90.00
_cell.angle_beta   90.00
_cell.angle_gamma   90.00
#
_symmetry.space_group_name_H-M   'P 1'
#
loop_
_entity.id
_entity.type
_entity.pdbx_description
1 polymer ?
#
loop_
_entity_poly.entity_id
_entity_poly.type
_entity_poly.pdbx_seq_one_letter_code
_entity_poly.pdbx_strand_id
1 'polypeptide(L)'
;MSECRRSLSKKTKMRMRSSLRKPLDKRLKRKRSREKFLQGWAESVAEAAKKGSDDQDELDWDSYDKIKREISLQQIHCAAEKAGKKERARLRAERAAQAKVEKMERRSQRKKLREERAALRRERDMRRRSKQGIENMEITEKLNLKARLMKIQKKESVDSHVRCQHQRAWEKLDIDFIQKEYIKKEVSLEDQILLAKKRRTESLNDIHMALPPHSVERMKDCSESSQTHNS
;
A
#
# COMPACT_ATOMS: atom_id res chain seq x y z
N MET A 1 -51.25 107.46 45.62
CA MET A 1 -49.90 107.98 45.90
C MET A 1 -48.92 106.82 45.82
N SER A 2 -48.21 106.69 44.71
CA SER A 2 -47.25 105.60 44.48
C SER A 2 -45.90 106.02 45.07
N GLU A 3 -45.51 105.45 46.21
CA GLU A 3 -44.20 105.73 46.80
C GLU A 3 -43.08 105.19 45.90
N CYS A 4 -42.31 106.10 45.30
CA CYS A 4 -41.12 105.77 44.53
C CYS A 4 -40.04 105.14 45.45
N ARG A 5 -39.54 103.96 45.07
CA ARG A 5 -38.44 103.29 45.76
C ARG A 5 -37.19 104.18 45.77
N ARG A 6 -36.77 104.66 46.95
CA ARG A 6 -35.48 105.33 47.13
C ARG A 6 -34.35 104.46 46.57
N SER A 7 -33.60 104.99 45.61
CA SER A 7 -32.44 104.31 45.04
C SER A 7 -31.29 104.30 46.05
N LEU A 8 -30.97 103.11 46.59
CA LEU A 8 -29.87 102.94 47.54
C LEU A 8 -28.50 103.18 46.86
N SER A 9 -27.62 103.91 47.56
CA SER A 9 -26.22 104.11 47.18
C SER A 9 -25.48 102.78 46.98
N LYS A 10 -24.51 102.74 46.06
CA LYS A 10 -23.67 101.56 45.77
C LYS A 10 -23.00 101.01 47.04
N LYS A 11 -22.54 101.89 47.94
CA LYS A 11 -21.92 101.53 49.23
C LYS A 11 -22.89 100.74 50.12
N THR A 12 -24.13 101.20 50.23
CA THR A 12 -25.17 100.56 51.04
C THR A 12 -25.57 99.20 50.46
N LYS A 13 -25.72 99.11 49.12
CA LYS A 13 -25.97 97.83 48.43
C LYS A 13 -24.85 96.81 48.68
N MET A 14 -23.59 97.23 48.65
CA MET A 14 -22.45 96.35 48.92
C MET A 14 -22.45 95.86 50.37
N ARG A 15 -22.75 96.75 51.32
CA ARG A 15 -22.84 96.41 52.75
C ARG A 15 -23.98 95.44 53.06
N MET A 16 -25.15 95.60 52.42
CA MET A 16 -26.26 94.65 52.52
C MET A 16 -25.90 93.30 51.89
N ARG A 17 -25.25 93.30 50.72
CA ARG A 17 -24.79 92.05 50.08
C ARG A 17 -23.79 91.30 50.95
N SER A 18 -22.83 91.99 51.56
CA SER A 18 -21.83 91.35 52.42
C SER A 18 -22.44 90.85 53.73
N SER A 19 -23.39 91.59 54.33
CA SER A 19 -24.10 91.13 55.53
C SER A 19 -24.96 89.90 55.28
N LEU A 20 -25.52 89.74 54.07
CA LEU A 20 -26.28 88.55 53.67
C LEU A 20 -25.40 87.35 53.30
N ARG A 21 -24.24 87.56 52.67
CA ARG A 21 -23.32 86.46 52.30
C ARG A 21 -22.68 85.79 53.52
N LYS A 22 -22.23 86.57 54.51
CA LYS A 22 -21.54 86.05 55.70
C LYS A 22 -22.29 84.90 56.42
N PRO A 23 -23.59 85.00 56.74
CA PRO A 23 -24.32 83.90 57.37
C PRO A 23 -24.54 82.70 56.43
N LEU A 24 -24.74 82.94 55.13
CA LEU A 24 -24.87 81.88 54.14
C LEU A 24 -23.57 81.07 54.00
N ASP A 25 -22.42 81.75 53.96
CA ASP A 25 -21.10 81.10 53.90
C ASP A 25 -20.83 80.27 55.16
N LYS A 26 -21.19 80.80 56.34
CA LYS A 26 -21.09 80.06 57.61
C LYS A 26 -21.97 78.82 57.62
N ARG A 27 -23.22 78.92 57.12
CA ARG A 27 -24.15 77.79 57.02
C ARG A 27 -23.65 76.74 56.04
N LEU A 28 -23.10 77.15 54.90
CA LEU A 28 -22.53 76.25 53.90
C LEU A 28 -21.31 75.51 54.46
N LYS A 29 -20.41 76.21 55.16
CA LYS A 29 -19.25 75.59 55.83
C LYS A 29 -19.69 74.54 56.85
N ARG A 30 -20.66 74.88 57.71
CA ARG A 30 -21.23 73.93 58.69
C ARG A 30 -21.88 72.71 58.02
N LYS A 31 -22.59 72.91 56.90
CA LYS A 31 -23.19 71.80 56.16
C LYS A 31 -22.11 70.85 55.62
N ARG A 32 -21.09 71.40 54.95
CA ARG A 32 -19.97 70.61 54.41
C ARG A 32 -19.17 69.89 55.50
N SER A 33 -18.91 70.54 56.64
CA SER A 33 -18.20 69.89 57.74
C SER A 33 -19.03 68.76 58.37
N ARG A 34 -20.34 68.93 58.50
CA ARG A 34 -21.25 67.88 58.99
C ARG A 34 -21.30 66.70 58.03
N GLU A 35 -21.39 66.95 56.73
CA GLU A 35 -21.41 65.91 55.71
C GLU A 35 -20.11 65.09 55.73
N LYS A 36 -18.95 65.76 55.76
CA LYS A 36 -17.65 65.08 55.93
C LYS A 36 -17.57 64.26 57.21
N PHE A 37 -18.10 64.78 58.32
CA PHE A 37 -18.14 64.06 59.58
C PHE A 37 -19.04 62.82 59.50
N LEU A 38 -20.25 62.95 58.94
CA LEU A 38 -21.16 61.83 58.77
C LEU A 38 -20.60 60.77 57.82
N GLN A 39 -19.92 61.18 56.75
CA GLN A 39 -19.23 60.28 55.86
C GLN A 39 -18.11 59.53 56.58
N GLY A 40 -17.21 60.24 57.28
CA GLY A 40 -16.15 59.59 58.06
C GLY A 40 -16.67 58.69 59.18
N TRP A 41 -17.78 59.06 59.81
CA TRP A 41 -18.45 58.22 60.81
C TRP A 41 -19.04 56.95 60.17
N ALA A 42 -19.71 57.07 59.02
CA ALA A 42 -20.24 55.91 58.29
C ALA A 42 -19.12 54.98 57.81
N GLU A 43 -18.03 55.52 57.29
CA GLU A 43 -16.84 54.76 56.90
C GLU A 43 -16.23 54.05 58.12
N SER A 44 -16.10 54.73 59.27
CA SER A 44 -15.57 54.12 60.49
C SER A 44 -16.46 52.99 61.01
N VAL A 45 -17.78 53.15 60.96
CA VAL A 45 -18.74 52.10 61.35
C VAL A 45 -18.67 50.92 60.38
N ALA A 46 -18.56 51.19 59.07
CA ALA A 46 -18.43 50.15 58.05
C ALA A 46 -17.14 49.34 58.24
N GLU A 47 -16.01 50.01 58.49
CA GLU A 47 -14.74 49.34 58.78
C GLU A 47 -14.79 48.55 60.09
N ALA A 48 -15.39 49.10 61.16
CA ALA A 48 -15.57 48.36 62.41
C ALA A 48 -16.47 47.12 62.23
N ALA A 49 -17.53 47.23 61.43
CA ALA A 49 -18.41 46.11 61.10
C ALA A 49 -17.75 45.07 60.18
N LYS A 50 -16.80 45.48 59.34
CA LYS A 50 -16.01 44.59 58.49
C LYS A 50 -14.97 43.81 59.29
N LYS A 51 -14.25 44.51 60.18
CA LYS A 51 -13.16 43.92 60.98
C LYS A 51 -13.65 43.00 62.09
N GLY A 52 -14.86 43.23 62.61
CA GLY A 52 -15.42 42.45 63.71
C GLY A 52 -14.74 42.75 65.05
N SER A 53 -15.15 42.02 66.10
CA SER A 53 -14.46 42.01 67.40
C SER A 53 -13.14 41.25 67.27
N ASP A 54 -12.17 41.48 68.15
CA ASP A 54 -10.82 40.87 68.09
C ASP A 54 -10.81 39.33 68.00
N ASP A 55 -11.91 38.66 68.37
CA ASP A 55 -12.10 37.20 68.33
C ASP A 55 -12.92 36.69 67.12
N GLN A 56 -13.33 37.55 66.18
CA GLN A 56 -14.08 37.16 64.98
C GLN A 56 -13.27 37.41 63.70
N ASP A 57 -13.37 36.46 62.76
CA ASP A 57 -12.76 36.58 61.45
C ASP A 57 -13.36 37.75 60.66
N GLU A 58 -12.52 38.47 59.91
CA GLU A 58 -12.94 39.56 59.00
C GLU A 58 -14.03 39.06 58.03
N LEU A 59 -15.24 39.61 58.15
CA LEU A 59 -16.37 39.18 57.35
C LEU A 59 -16.31 39.87 55.98
N ASP A 60 -15.93 39.11 54.95
CA ASP A 60 -15.90 39.60 53.57
C ASP A 60 -17.32 39.63 52.99
N TRP A 61 -18.01 40.75 53.18
CA TRP A 61 -19.39 40.99 52.72
C TRP A 61 -19.56 40.79 51.20
N ASP A 62 -18.48 40.92 50.42
CA ASP A 62 -18.46 40.70 48.96
C ASP A 62 -18.26 39.23 48.56
N SER A 63 -18.09 38.31 49.54
CA SER A 63 -17.83 36.89 49.30
C SER A 63 -18.91 36.23 48.44
N TYR A 64 -20.17 36.60 48.62
CA TYR A 64 -21.28 36.06 47.84
C TYR A 64 -21.14 36.39 46.35
N ASP A 65 -20.82 37.64 46.01
CA ASP A 65 -20.64 38.05 44.62
C ASP A 65 -19.38 37.44 44.01
N LYS A 66 -18.32 37.26 44.79
CA LYS A 66 -17.11 36.54 44.37
C LYS A 66 -17.43 35.09 44.03
N ILE A 67 -18.16 34.38 44.90
CA ILE A 67 -18.58 32.99 44.69
C ILE A 67 -19.49 32.89 43.46
N LYS A 68 -20.43 33.83 43.29
CA LYS A 68 -21.33 33.86 42.13
C LYS A 68 -20.58 34.03 40.81
N ARG A 69 -19.57 34.91 40.78
CA ARG A 69 -18.69 35.07 39.62
C ARG A 69 -17.89 33.79 39.35
N GLU A 70 -17.31 33.19 40.38
CA GLU A 70 -16.54 31.96 40.26
C GLU A 70 -17.37 30.80 39.71
N ILE A 71 -18.58 30.58 40.25
CA ILE A 71 -19.52 29.58 39.73
C ILE A 71 -19.83 29.82 38.25
N SER A 72 -20.05 31.09 37.86
CA SER A 72 -20.33 31.44 36.47
C SER A 72 -19.16 31.12 35.56
N LEU A 73 -17.93 31.43 35.98
CA LEU A 73 -16.71 31.09 35.25
C LEU A 73 -16.53 29.57 35.13
N GLN A 74 -16.75 28.82 36.20
CA GLN A 74 -16.67 27.35 36.20
C GLN A 74 -17.70 26.73 35.25
N GLN A 75 -18.93 27.28 35.20
CA GLN A 75 -19.96 26.83 34.26
C GLN A 75 -19.54 27.06 32.80
N ILE A 76 -18.98 28.23 32.49
CA ILE A 76 -18.46 28.56 31.16
C ILE A 76 -17.33 27.58 30.78
N HIS A 77 -16.37 27.36 31.68
CA HIS A 77 -15.26 26.45 31.44
C HIS A 77 -15.75 25.00 31.20
N CYS A 78 -16.66 24.51 32.04
CA CYS A 78 -17.26 23.18 31.88
C CYS A 78 -18.00 23.04 30.54
N ALA A 79 -18.72 24.07 30.10
CA ALA A 79 -19.42 24.06 28.82
C ALA A 79 -18.42 23.98 27.64
N ALA A 80 -17.35 24.79 27.68
CA ALA A 80 -16.30 24.78 26.68
C ALA A 80 -15.58 23.43 26.59
N GLU A 81 -15.24 22.83 27.74
CA GLU A 81 -14.63 21.50 27.77
C GLU A 81 -15.55 20.42 27.18
N LYS A 82 -16.83 20.43 27.53
CA LYS A 82 -17.82 19.48 27.02
C LYS A 82 -17.96 19.61 25.51
N ALA A 83 -18.01 20.83 24.98
CA ALA A 83 -18.03 21.09 23.54
C ALA A 83 -16.77 20.55 22.85
N GLY A 84 -15.57 20.85 23.39
CA GLY A 84 -14.32 20.34 22.82
C GLY A 84 -14.18 18.82 22.91
N LYS A 85 -14.67 18.18 23.98
CA LYS A 85 -14.74 16.72 24.12
C LYS A 85 -15.66 16.09 23.06
N LYS A 86 -16.85 16.67 22.84
CA LYS A 86 -17.80 16.22 21.80
C LYS A 86 -17.21 16.33 20.40
N GLU A 87 -16.56 17.44 20.08
CA GLU A 87 -15.98 17.65 18.76
C GLU A 87 -14.82 16.68 18.47
N ARG A 88 -13.93 16.47 19.44
CA ARG A 88 -12.88 15.45 19.33
C ARG A 88 -13.46 14.04 19.16
N ALA A 89 -14.56 13.72 19.84
CA ALA A 89 -15.23 12.43 19.67
C ALA A 89 -15.82 12.28 18.26
N ARG A 90 -16.44 13.33 17.71
CA ARG A 90 -16.95 13.36 16.33
C ARG A 90 -15.84 13.13 15.31
N LEU A 91 -14.75 13.89 15.40
CA LEU A 91 -13.60 13.73 14.50
C LEU A 91 -12.98 12.32 14.56
N ARG A 92 -12.90 11.72 15.77
CA ARG A 92 -12.44 10.33 15.92
C ARG A 92 -13.40 9.33 15.28
N ALA A 93 -14.71 9.51 15.46
CA ALA A 93 -15.72 8.65 14.86
C ALA A 93 -15.70 8.73 13.33
N GLU A 94 -15.56 9.94 12.77
CA GLU A 94 -15.44 10.17 11.32
C GLU A 94 -14.20 9.48 10.75
N ARG A 95 -13.03 9.69 11.36
CA ARG A 95 -11.78 9.01 10.94
C ARG A 95 -11.91 7.49 11.01
N ALA A 96 -12.56 6.96 12.05
CA ALA A 96 -12.80 5.53 12.17
C ALA A 96 -13.75 5.00 11.09
N ALA A 97 -14.76 5.79 10.68
CA ALA A 97 -15.65 5.45 9.59
C ALA A 97 -14.91 5.48 8.24
N GLN A 98 -14.12 6.53 7.96
CA GLN A 98 -13.30 6.64 6.76
C GLN A 98 -12.31 5.47 6.65
N ALA A 99 -11.61 5.13 7.75
CA ALA A 99 -10.70 3.99 7.77
C ALA A 99 -11.41 2.64 7.50
N LYS A 100 -12.67 2.48 7.93
CA LYS A 100 -13.47 1.29 7.59
C LYS A 100 -13.81 1.25 6.10
N VAL A 101 -14.22 2.38 5.52
CA VAL A 101 -14.51 2.50 4.09
C VAL A 101 -13.27 2.18 3.26
N GLU A 102 -12.13 2.81 3.58
CA GLU A 102 -10.85 2.57 2.91
C GLU A 102 -10.41 1.11 3.02
N LYS A 103 -10.55 0.49 4.19
CA LYS A 103 -10.23 -0.94 4.38
C LYS A 103 -11.14 -1.84 3.55
N MET A 104 -12.41 -1.49 3.39
CA MET A 104 -13.35 -2.23 2.56
C MET A 104 -13.04 -2.08 1.08
N GLU A 105 -12.69 -0.87 0.65
CA GLU A 105 -12.24 -0.60 -0.72
C GLU A 105 -10.94 -1.36 -1.04
N ARG A 106 -9.94 -1.29 -0.16
CA ARG A 106 -8.70 -2.05 -0.32
C ARG A 106 -8.96 -3.56 -0.39
N ARG A 107 -9.92 -4.07 0.39
CA ARG A 107 -10.34 -5.48 0.33
C ARG A 107 -11.01 -5.81 -1.00
N SER A 108 -11.86 -4.94 -1.54
CA SER A 108 -12.53 -5.16 -2.82
C SER A 108 -11.53 -5.14 -3.98
N GLN A 109 -10.61 -4.18 -4.01
CA GLN A 109 -9.52 -4.10 -4.98
C GLN A 109 -8.64 -5.36 -4.93
N ARG A 110 -8.26 -5.82 -3.72
CA ARG A 110 -7.47 -7.05 -3.57
C ARG A 110 -8.22 -8.30 -4.03
N LYS A 111 -9.56 -8.35 -3.87
CA LYS A 111 -10.38 -9.45 -4.40
C LYS A 111 -10.38 -9.44 -5.94
N LYS A 112 -10.61 -8.28 -6.56
CA LYS A 112 -10.57 -8.13 -8.03
C LYS A 112 -9.22 -8.58 -8.60
N LEU A 113 -8.11 -8.12 -8.02
CA LEU A 113 -6.77 -8.51 -8.45
C LEU A 113 -6.52 -10.03 -8.30
N ARG A 114 -7.05 -10.66 -7.24
CA ARG A 114 -6.96 -12.11 -7.05
C ARG A 114 -7.78 -12.87 -8.08
N GLU A 115 -8.96 -12.37 -8.41
CA GLU A 115 -9.86 -12.95 -9.39
C GLU A 115 -9.28 -12.87 -10.80
N GLU A 116 -8.75 -11.72 -11.20
CA GLU A 116 -8.03 -11.54 -12.47
C GLU A 116 -6.83 -12.48 -12.55
N ARG A 117 -6.01 -12.56 -11.50
CA ARG A 117 -4.86 -13.48 -11.46
C ARG A 117 -5.30 -14.94 -11.55
N ALA A 118 -6.44 -15.30 -10.96
CA ALA A 118 -7.00 -16.65 -11.06
C ALA A 118 -7.57 -16.92 -12.46
N ALA A 119 -8.23 -15.94 -13.09
CA ALA A 119 -8.73 -16.04 -14.46
C ALA A 119 -7.59 -16.24 -15.46
N LEU A 120 -6.50 -15.47 -15.34
CA LEU A 120 -5.29 -15.64 -16.16
C LEU A 120 -4.67 -17.02 -16.02
N ARG A 121 -4.65 -17.59 -14.79
CA ARG A 121 -4.17 -18.96 -14.56
C ARG A 121 -5.08 -19.98 -15.24
N ARG A 122 -6.40 -19.86 -15.06
CA ARG A 122 -7.39 -20.74 -15.71
C ARG A 122 -7.28 -20.68 -17.23
N GLU A 123 -7.12 -19.51 -17.82
CA GLU A 123 -6.94 -19.36 -19.27
C GLU A 123 -5.68 -20.07 -19.75
N ARG A 124 -4.56 -19.90 -19.03
CA ARG A 124 -3.31 -20.61 -19.33
C ARG A 124 -3.48 -22.13 -19.26
N ASP A 125 -4.19 -22.63 -18.25
CA ASP A 125 -4.44 -24.05 -18.08
C ASP A 125 -5.37 -24.60 -19.17
N MET A 126 -6.40 -23.85 -19.58
CA MET A 126 -7.25 -24.18 -20.71
C MET A 126 -6.46 -24.27 -22.02
N ARG A 127 -5.56 -23.31 -22.28
CA ARG A 127 -4.66 -23.35 -23.46
C ARG A 127 -3.71 -24.55 -23.43
N ARG A 128 -3.26 -24.99 -22.26
CA ARG A 128 -2.41 -26.19 -22.12
C ARG A 128 -3.21 -27.46 -22.41
N ARG A 129 -4.42 -27.57 -21.85
CA ARG A 129 -5.31 -28.71 -22.09
C ARG A 129 -5.75 -28.83 -23.54
N SER A 130 -6.02 -27.71 -24.22
CA SER A 130 -6.37 -27.74 -25.64
C SER A 130 -5.20 -28.23 -26.50
N LYS A 131 -3.97 -27.77 -26.23
CA LYS A 131 -2.76 -28.27 -26.91
C LYS A 131 -2.55 -29.77 -26.69
N GLN A 132 -2.64 -30.23 -25.44
CA GLN A 132 -2.56 -31.66 -25.12
C GLN A 132 -3.69 -32.46 -25.78
N GLY A 133 -4.90 -31.88 -25.88
CA GLY A 133 -6.03 -32.50 -26.58
C GLY A 133 -5.75 -32.72 -28.06
N ILE A 134 -5.20 -31.72 -28.74
CA ILE A 134 -4.78 -31.82 -30.15
C ILE A 134 -3.70 -32.90 -30.31
N GLU A 135 -2.64 -32.85 -29.49
CA GLU A 135 -1.55 -33.83 -29.51
C GLU A 135 -2.05 -35.27 -29.26
N ASN A 136 -2.94 -35.45 -28.28
CA ASN A 136 -3.55 -36.75 -27.99
C ASN A 136 -4.43 -37.24 -29.15
N MET A 137 -5.22 -36.36 -29.77
CA MET A 137 -6.00 -36.71 -30.96
C MET A 137 -5.08 -37.19 -32.09
N GLU A 138 -4.01 -36.47 -32.39
CA GLU A 138 -3.01 -36.89 -33.38
C GLU A 138 -2.37 -38.25 -33.04
N ILE A 139 -2.05 -38.51 -31.77
CA ILE A 139 -1.53 -39.80 -31.32
C ILE A 139 -2.57 -40.91 -31.54
N THR A 140 -3.84 -40.67 -31.20
CA THR A 140 -4.90 -41.67 -31.40
C THR A 140 -5.15 -41.97 -32.87
N GLU A 141 -5.11 -40.96 -33.75
CA GLU A 141 -5.22 -41.15 -35.20
C GLU A 141 -4.06 -41.99 -35.74
N LYS A 142 -2.82 -41.69 -35.34
CA LYS A 142 -1.63 -42.48 -35.69
C LYS A 142 -1.75 -43.93 -35.23
N LEU A 143 -2.21 -44.16 -34.00
CA LEU A 143 -2.43 -45.51 -33.46
C LEU A 143 -3.54 -46.26 -34.22
N ASN A 144 -4.64 -45.59 -34.55
CA ASN A 144 -5.74 -46.15 -35.32
C ASN A 144 -5.32 -46.50 -36.76
N LEU A 145 -4.55 -45.62 -37.42
CA LEU A 145 -3.96 -45.90 -38.74
C LEU A 145 -3.03 -47.12 -38.67
N LYS A 146 -2.15 -47.18 -37.66
CA LYS A 146 -1.27 -48.34 -37.44
C LYS A 146 -2.07 -49.63 -37.24
N ALA A 147 -3.15 -49.60 -36.46
CA ALA A 147 -4.03 -50.74 -36.26
C ALA A 147 -4.75 -51.18 -37.55
N ARG A 148 -5.19 -50.23 -38.39
CA ARG A 148 -5.77 -50.53 -39.71
C ARG A 148 -4.74 -51.15 -40.65
N LEU A 149 -3.52 -50.63 -40.69
CA LEU A 149 -2.42 -51.22 -41.46
C LEU A 149 -2.12 -52.66 -41.02
N MET A 150 -2.03 -52.91 -39.71
CA MET A 150 -1.87 -54.26 -39.16
C MET A 150 -3.03 -55.19 -39.54
N LYS A 151 -4.28 -54.69 -39.57
CA LYS A 151 -5.44 -55.48 -40.04
C LYS A 151 -5.36 -55.81 -41.53
N ILE A 152 -4.83 -54.90 -42.36
CA ILE A 152 -4.61 -55.15 -43.79
C ILE A 152 -3.54 -56.23 -43.97
N GLN A 153 -2.39 -56.10 -43.31
CA GLN A 153 -1.33 -57.13 -43.32
C GLN A 153 -1.84 -58.51 -42.88
N LYS A 154 -2.73 -58.56 -41.87
CA LYS A 154 -3.36 -59.80 -41.42
C LYS A 154 -4.41 -60.36 -42.39
N LYS A 155 -5.11 -59.50 -43.13
CA LYS A 155 -6.02 -59.93 -44.20
C LYS A 155 -5.24 -60.46 -45.40
N GLU A 156 -4.10 -59.85 -45.71
CA GLU A 156 -3.13 -60.38 -46.69
C GLU A 156 -2.55 -61.72 -46.22
N SER A 157 -2.33 -61.93 -44.91
CA SER A 157 -1.90 -63.23 -44.38
C SER A 157 -2.99 -64.32 -44.40
N VAL A 158 -4.28 -63.96 -44.48
CA VAL A 158 -5.41 -64.92 -44.56
C VAL A 158 -5.81 -65.20 -46.02
N ASP A 159 -5.76 -64.20 -46.90
CA ASP A 159 -5.90 -64.42 -48.34
C ASP A 159 -4.69 -65.18 -48.91
N SER A 160 -3.49 -64.99 -48.34
CA SER A 160 -2.38 -65.91 -48.61
C SER A 160 -2.64 -67.29 -48.03
N HIS A 161 -3.35 -67.50 -46.92
CA HIS A 161 -3.66 -68.85 -46.43
C HIS A 161 -4.61 -69.64 -47.36
N VAL A 162 -5.50 -68.96 -48.08
CA VAL A 162 -6.35 -69.57 -49.13
C VAL A 162 -5.67 -69.63 -50.50
N ARG A 163 -4.69 -68.77 -50.78
CA ARG A 163 -3.80 -68.91 -51.96
C ARG A 163 -2.63 -69.90 -51.75
N CYS A 164 -2.30 -70.28 -50.51
CA CYS A 164 -1.13 -71.12 -50.20
C CYS A 164 -1.32 -72.62 -50.44
N GLN A 165 -2.49 -73.06 -50.95
CA GLN A 165 -2.63 -74.41 -51.51
C GLN A 165 -2.26 -74.49 -53.01
N HIS A 166 -1.85 -73.38 -53.62
CA HIS A 166 -1.36 -73.38 -55.00
C HIS A 166 -0.10 -72.52 -55.14
N GLN A 167 1.00 -72.97 -54.52
CA GLN A 167 2.33 -72.51 -54.91
C GLN A 167 2.60 -72.94 -56.37
N ARG A 168 2.24 -72.06 -57.31
CA ARG A 168 2.69 -72.13 -58.69
C ARG A 168 4.20 -71.90 -58.72
N ALA A 169 4.93 -72.76 -59.42
CA ALA A 169 6.38 -72.77 -59.56
C ALA A 169 7.05 -71.44 -59.99
N TRP A 170 6.27 -70.45 -60.40
CA TRP A 170 6.73 -69.14 -60.87
C TRP A 170 7.11 -68.17 -59.74
N GLU A 171 6.56 -68.32 -58.52
CA GLU A 171 6.87 -67.44 -57.37
C GLU A 171 8.28 -67.67 -56.79
N LYS A 172 8.81 -68.90 -56.92
CA LYS A 172 10.19 -69.23 -56.50
C LYS A 172 11.24 -68.53 -57.37
N LEU A 173 10.96 -68.34 -58.65
CA LEU A 173 11.88 -67.69 -59.58
C LEU A 173 12.04 -66.20 -59.29
N ASP A 174 10.99 -65.55 -58.76
CA ASP A 174 10.99 -64.12 -58.49
C ASP A 174 11.74 -63.78 -57.18
N ILE A 175 11.65 -64.65 -56.16
CA ILE A 175 12.43 -64.51 -54.93
C ILE A 175 13.94 -64.66 -55.22
N ASP A 176 14.32 -65.62 -56.07
CA ASP A 176 15.72 -65.80 -56.47
C ASP A 176 16.24 -64.62 -57.31
N PHE A 177 15.38 -63.97 -58.09
CA PHE A 177 15.73 -62.78 -58.86
C PHE A 177 15.88 -61.55 -57.96
N ILE A 178 14.95 -61.34 -57.02
CA ILE A 178 15.02 -60.25 -56.04
C ILE A 178 16.20 -60.43 -55.09
N GLN A 179 16.51 -61.65 -54.64
CA GLN A 179 17.68 -61.92 -53.80
C GLN A 179 18.99 -61.72 -54.58
N LYS A 180 19.07 -62.12 -55.86
CA LYS A 180 20.23 -61.81 -56.71
C LYS A 180 20.40 -60.31 -56.97
N GLU A 181 19.31 -59.57 -57.15
CA GLU A 181 19.34 -58.10 -57.26
C GLU A 181 19.74 -57.44 -55.94
N TYR A 182 19.24 -57.93 -54.81
CA TYR A 182 19.54 -57.41 -53.48
C TYR A 182 20.99 -57.66 -53.10
N ILE A 183 21.54 -58.86 -53.34
CA ILE A 183 22.96 -59.16 -53.14
C ILE A 183 23.84 -58.33 -54.08
N LYS A 184 23.39 -58.03 -55.31
CA LYS A 184 24.12 -57.14 -56.22
C LYS A 184 24.04 -55.66 -55.82
N LYS A 185 22.98 -55.23 -55.12
CA LYS A 185 22.78 -53.84 -54.62
C LYS A 185 23.37 -53.60 -53.23
N GLU A 186 23.39 -54.61 -52.36
CA GLU A 186 23.95 -54.55 -51.01
C GLU A 186 25.48 -54.52 -50.99
N VAL A 187 26.14 -54.87 -52.09
CA VAL A 187 27.48 -54.35 -52.30
C VAL A 187 27.32 -52.89 -52.76
N SER A 188 27.03 -52.00 -51.79
CA SER A 188 26.90 -50.57 -52.03
C SER A 188 28.16 -50.07 -52.74
N LEU A 189 27.99 -49.22 -53.76
CA LEU A 189 29.09 -48.55 -54.45
C LEU A 189 30.05 -47.89 -53.45
N GLU A 190 29.53 -47.42 -52.32
CA GLU A 190 30.27 -46.81 -51.22
C GLU A 190 31.19 -47.82 -50.51
N ASP A 191 30.71 -49.05 -50.31
CA ASP A 191 31.50 -50.14 -49.74
C ASP A 191 32.56 -50.64 -50.72
N GLN A 192 32.27 -50.66 -52.03
CA GLN A 192 33.28 -50.95 -53.06
C GLN A 192 34.35 -49.86 -53.11
N ILE A 193 33.98 -48.59 -52.97
CA ILE A 193 34.91 -47.46 -52.90
C ILE A 193 35.73 -47.54 -51.60
N LEU A 194 35.13 -47.91 -50.47
CA LEU A 194 35.83 -48.10 -49.20
C LEU A 194 36.81 -49.29 -49.25
N LEU A 195 36.42 -50.43 -49.82
CA LEU A 195 37.31 -51.58 -50.03
C LEU A 195 38.46 -51.27 -50.98
N ALA A 196 38.19 -50.56 -52.09
CA ALA A 196 39.23 -50.12 -53.02
C ALA A 196 40.18 -49.09 -52.38
N LYS A 197 39.66 -48.17 -51.55
CA LYS A 197 40.48 -47.27 -50.75
C LYS A 197 41.31 -48.01 -49.71
N LYS A 198 40.73 -48.99 -49.02
CA LYS A 198 41.44 -49.81 -48.03
C LYS A 198 42.58 -50.60 -48.67
N ARG A 199 42.36 -51.19 -49.85
CA ARG A 199 43.42 -51.82 -50.64
C ARG A 199 44.53 -50.84 -51.05
N ARG A 200 44.20 -49.59 -51.41
CA ARG A 200 45.22 -48.55 -51.63
C ARG A 200 46.02 -48.23 -50.37
N THR A 201 45.35 -48.08 -49.22
CA THR A 201 46.04 -47.81 -47.95
C THR A 201 46.84 -49.01 -47.46
N GLU A 202 46.40 -50.24 -47.71
CA GLU A 202 47.17 -51.45 -47.43
C GLU A 202 48.41 -51.52 -48.33
N SER A 203 48.29 -51.23 -49.63
CA SER A 203 49.45 -51.13 -50.53
C SER A 203 50.38 -49.95 -50.23
N LEU A 204 49.91 -48.89 -49.58
CA LEU A 204 50.74 -47.76 -49.10
C LEU A 204 51.35 -48.05 -47.71
N ASN A 205 50.68 -48.84 -46.87
CA ASN A 205 51.17 -49.24 -45.56
C ASN A 205 52.22 -50.36 -45.65
N ASP A 206 52.15 -51.20 -46.70
CA ASP A 206 53.24 -52.10 -47.09
C ASP A 206 54.49 -51.34 -47.57
N ILE A 207 54.35 -50.07 -47.97
CA ILE A 207 55.47 -49.15 -48.28
C ILE A 207 55.94 -48.38 -47.03
N HIS A 208 55.06 -48.13 -46.04
CA HIS A 208 55.37 -47.38 -44.82
C HIS A 208 55.92 -48.25 -43.66
N MET A 209 55.89 -49.59 -43.75
CA MET A 209 56.54 -50.50 -42.79
C MET A 209 58.04 -50.72 -43.06
N ALA A 210 58.62 -49.99 -44.01
CA ALA A 210 60.06 -49.89 -44.21
C ALA A 210 60.51 -48.45 -43.95
N LEU A 211 60.64 -48.03 -42.68
CA LEU A 211 61.69 -47.13 -42.14
C LEU A 211 61.39 -46.75 -40.65
N PRO A 212 62.41 -46.60 -39.77
CA PRO A 212 62.24 -46.56 -38.31
C PRO A 212 62.07 -45.13 -37.71
N PRO A 213 61.68 -45.01 -36.42
CA PRO A 213 61.26 -43.75 -35.81
C PRO A 213 62.38 -43.00 -35.07
N HIS A 214 62.40 -41.68 -35.24
CA HIS A 214 62.98 -40.68 -34.34
C HIS A 214 61.90 -39.61 -34.12
N SER A 215 61.75 -38.85 -33.04
CA SER A 215 62.18 -38.82 -31.64
C SER A 215 61.55 -37.52 -31.07
N VAL A 216 61.48 -37.39 -29.74
CA VAL A 216 61.47 -36.10 -28.99
C VAL A 216 60.09 -35.41 -28.81
N GLU A 217 59.46 -35.53 -27.63
CA GLU A 217 59.37 -34.55 -26.50
C GLU A 217 58.59 -33.26 -26.86
N ARG A 218 57.84 -32.56 -25.99
CA ARG A 218 57.94 -32.35 -24.55
C ARG A 218 56.68 -31.58 -24.07
N MET A 219 56.19 -31.96 -22.89
CA MET A 219 55.64 -31.14 -21.77
C MET A 219 54.55 -30.06 -22.04
N LYS A 220 53.40 -30.08 -21.34
CA LYS A 220 53.19 -29.77 -19.89
C LYS A 220 53.62 -28.31 -19.58
N ASP A 221 52.90 -27.44 -18.88
CA ASP A 221 51.80 -27.50 -17.92
C ASP A 221 51.30 -26.03 -17.71
N CYS A 222 50.37 -25.87 -16.76
CA CYS A 222 50.18 -24.73 -15.84
C CYS A 222 49.06 -23.71 -16.19
N SER A 223 47.94 -23.68 -15.46
CA SER A 223 47.70 -23.15 -14.08
C SER A 223 47.23 -21.69 -14.14
N GLU A 224 45.96 -21.37 -13.85
CA GLU A 224 45.32 -21.15 -12.53
C GLU A 224 45.30 -19.68 -12.07
N SER A 225 44.13 -19.29 -11.51
CA SER A 225 43.88 -18.26 -10.49
C SER A 225 43.85 -16.76 -10.81
N SER A 226 42.70 -16.13 -10.50
CA SER A 226 42.46 -15.19 -9.37
C SER A 226 41.21 -14.32 -9.64
N GLN A 227 40.08 -14.44 -8.91
CA GLN A 227 39.73 -13.78 -7.63
C GLN A 227 39.82 -12.23 -7.63
N THR A 228 38.67 -11.53 -7.69
CA THR A 228 37.98 -10.77 -6.62
C THR A 228 38.68 -9.51 -6.08
N HIS A 229 38.03 -8.35 -6.20
CA HIS A 229 37.83 -7.42 -5.08
C HIS A 229 36.70 -6.42 -5.36
N ASN A 230 35.71 -6.41 -4.46
CA ASN A 230 34.77 -5.31 -4.24
C ASN A 230 35.40 -4.34 -3.23
N SER A 231 35.30 -3.04 -3.51
CA SER A 231 35.02 -1.96 -2.56
C SER A 231 34.64 -0.71 -3.33
#